data_AF-A0A8T3PLP2-F1
#
_entry.id   AF-A0A8T3PLP2-F1
#
_cell.length_a   1.000
_cell.length_b   1.000
_cell.length_c   1.000
_cell.angle_alpha   90.00
_cell.angle_beta   90.00
_cell.angle_gamma   90.00
#
_symmetry.space_group_name_H-M   'P 1'
#
loop_
_entity.id
_entity.type
_entity.pdbx_description
1 polymer ?
#
loop_
_entity_poly.entity_id
_entity_poly.type
_entity_poly.pdbx_seq_one_letter_code
_entity_poly.pdbx_strand_id
1 'polypeptide(L)'
;MRLILKMALLFVTCSALAQTATRLSWQEFREDPQRVQSFRNAVATMKSRNALDPKSAPFRTSWVYWASIHGYFGKTAKSRTVAEWRAANNLTDPAYDPYFVGVENTDPPDDVAKTVWDQCQHGTDYFFAWHRLALFYFERVLQDAAGDTSLRLPYWDYNDPSNLGMPEEFRSPTYTNANEETVDNPLFDSRRLPGWEAGTRKLNGRTRISIWRSTTRICSTPRRTATRSTATRGRSSCRRTAMHTVPS
;
A
#
# COMPACT_ATOMS: atom_id res chain seq x y z
N MET A 1 -61.99 37.51 -11.28
CA MET A 1 -60.60 37.42 -10.78
C MET A 1 -60.27 35.93 -10.56
N ARG A 2 -59.56 35.28 -11.48
CA ARG A 2 -59.04 33.91 -11.32
C ARG A 2 -57.56 33.95 -11.69
N LEU A 3 -56.70 33.80 -10.68
CA LEU A 3 -55.25 33.82 -10.81
C LEU A 3 -54.80 32.44 -11.28
N ILE A 4 -54.27 32.34 -12.50
CA ILE A 4 -53.69 31.09 -13.03
C ILE A 4 -52.19 31.10 -12.69
N LEU A 5 -51.81 30.31 -11.69
CA LEU A 5 -50.43 30.12 -11.27
C LEU A 5 -49.72 29.20 -12.29
N LYS A 6 -48.84 29.77 -13.12
CA LYS A 6 -47.98 28.99 -14.02
C LYS A 6 -46.80 28.43 -13.21
N MET A 7 -46.87 27.16 -12.82
CA MET A 7 -45.69 26.41 -12.37
C MET A 7 -44.80 26.13 -13.59
N ALA A 8 -43.69 26.86 -13.70
CA ALA A 8 -42.62 26.52 -14.62
C ALA A 8 -41.79 25.39 -13.99
N LEU A 9 -41.90 24.18 -14.55
CA LEU A 9 -41.06 23.05 -14.19
C LEU A 9 -39.69 23.24 -14.85
N LEU A 10 -38.69 23.69 -14.09
CA LEU A 10 -37.29 23.71 -14.54
C LEU A 10 -36.77 22.26 -14.55
N PHE A 11 -36.72 21.66 -15.74
CA PHE A 11 -35.94 20.45 -15.96
C PHE A 11 -34.46 20.82 -15.96
N VAL A 12 -33.81 20.66 -14.81
CA VAL A 12 -32.34 20.63 -14.75
C VAL A 12 -31.90 19.27 -15.28
N THR A 13 -31.61 19.19 -16.57
CA THR A 13 -30.90 18.04 -17.13
C THR A 13 -29.45 18.12 -16.68
N CYS A 14 -29.13 17.44 -15.58
CA CYS A 14 -27.74 17.19 -15.18
C CYS A 14 -27.17 16.11 -16.10
N SER A 15 -26.70 16.52 -17.27
CA SER A 15 -25.85 15.66 -18.10
C SER A 15 -24.44 15.67 -17.51
N ALA A 16 -24.24 14.92 -16.43
CA ALA A 16 -22.90 14.56 -16.02
C ALA A 16 -22.38 13.54 -17.04
N LEU A 17 -21.69 14.02 -18.07
CA LEU A 17 -20.82 13.17 -18.87
C LEU A 17 -19.91 12.46 -17.86
N ALA A 18 -20.01 11.13 -17.79
CA ALA A 18 -19.11 10.32 -16.99
C ALA A 18 -17.71 10.49 -17.58
N GLN A 19 -16.99 11.52 -17.11
CA GLN A 19 -15.56 11.68 -17.34
C GLN A 19 -14.94 10.32 -17.03
N THR A 20 -14.24 9.74 -18.00
CA THR A 20 -13.55 8.47 -17.79
C THR A 20 -12.65 8.64 -16.58
N ALA A 21 -13.05 8.04 -15.47
CA ALA A 21 -12.50 8.42 -14.19
C ALA A 21 -11.06 7.90 -14.12
N THR A 22 -10.13 8.83 -14.21
CA THR A 22 -8.71 8.56 -14.44
C THR A 22 -7.97 8.62 -13.11
N ARG A 23 -7.06 7.68 -12.87
CA ARG A 23 -6.14 7.75 -11.72
C ARG A 23 -5.09 8.82 -12.00
N LEU A 24 -5.00 9.79 -11.10
CA LEU A 24 -4.05 10.90 -11.20
C LEU A 24 -2.72 10.56 -10.51
N SER A 25 -1.65 11.21 -10.94
CA SER A 25 -0.42 11.25 -10.15
C SER A 25 -0.71 11.89 -8.79
N TRP A 26 0.06 11.58 -7.75
CA TRP A 26 -0.14 12.22 -6.44
C TRP A 26 0.00 13.75 -6.53
N GLN A 27 0.90 14.22 -7.38
CA GLN A 27 1.18 15.63 -7.63
C GLN A 27 -0.05 16.38 -8.16
N GLU A 28 -0.75 15.83 -9.16
CA GLU A 28 -1.99 16.41 -9.67
C GLU A 28 -3.18 16.15 -8.73
N PHE A 29 -3.19 14.99 -8.06
CA PHE A 29 -4.25 14.62 -7.13
C PHE A 29 -4.34 15.60 -5.97
N ARG A 30 -3.19 16.04 -5.43
CA ARG A 30 -3.10 16.92 -4.26
C ARG A 30 -3.40 18.39 -4.53
N GLU A 31 -3.46 18.81 -5.79
CA GLU A 31 -3.84 20.18 -6.18
C GLU A 31 -5.29 20.50 -5.78
N ASP A 32 -6.12 19.47 -5.60
CA ASP A 32 -7.46 19.58 -5.03
C ASP A 32 -7.46 19.06 -3.58
N PRO A 33 -7.53 19.95 -2.57
CA PRO A 33 -7.56 19.56 -1.16
C PRO A 33 -8.73 18.63 -0.81
N GLN A 34 -9.86 18.69 -1.54
CA GLN A 34 -11.00 17.81 -1.30
C GLN A 34 -10.70 16.36 -1.67
N ARG A 35 -9.90 16.12 -2.71
CA ARG A 35 -9.44 14.77 -3.08
C ARG A 35 -8.54 14.18 -2.00
N VAL A 36 -7.61 14.98 -1.49
CA VAL A 36 -6.72 14.58 -0.38
C VAL A 36 -7.55 14.28 0.87
N GLN A 37 -8.54 15.10 1.18
CA GLN A 37 -9.42 14.88 2.32
C GLN A 37 -10.30 13.62 2.15
N SER A 38 -10.87 13.40 0.96
CA SER A 38 -11.63 12.19 0.62
C SER A 38 -10.77 10.93 0.80
N PHE A 39 -9.51 10.96 0.33
CA PHE A 39 -8.57 9.86 0.52
C PHE A 39 -8.20 9.63 2.00
N ARG A 40 -7.98 10.70 2.78
CA ARG A 40 -7.77 10.60 4.24
C ARG A 40 -8.97 9.96 4.94
N ASN A 41 -10.18 10.41 4.63
CA ASN A 41 -11.42 9.85 5.19
C ASN A 41 -11.53 8.36 4.89
N ALA A 42 -11.27 7.97 3.64
CA ALA A 42 -11.28 6.57 3.22
C ALA A 42 -10.32 5.71 4.06
N VAL A 43 -9.06 6.15 4.18
CA VAL A 43 -8.03 5.42 4.94
C VAL A 43 -8.36 5.38 6.43
N ALA A 44 -8.85 6.48 7.01
CA ALA A 44 -9.28 6.53 8.41
C ALA A 44 -10.42 5.55 8.68
N THR A 45 -11.45 5.52 7.84
CA THR A 45 -12.58 4.59 7.92
C THR A 45 -12.13 3.15 7.78
N MET A 46 -11.26 2.84 6.81
CA MET A 46 -10.72 1.48 6.67
C MET A 46 -9.90 1.06 7.90
N LYS A 47 -9.10 1.96 8.48
CA LYS A 47 -8.32 1.70 9.68
C LYS A 47 -9.20 1.51 10.92
N SER A 48 -10.27 2.28 11.09
CA SER A 48 -11.19 2.12 12.23
C SER A 48 -11.89 0.76 12.20
N ARG A 49 -12.18 0.24 11.01
CA ARG A 49 -12.76 -1.10 10.80
C ARG A 49 -11.84 -2.25 11.23
N ASN A 50 -10.53 -2.01 11.46
CA ASN A 50 -9.61 -3.05 11.94
C ASN A 50 -9.99 -3.59 13.32
N ALA A 51 -10.66 -2.79 14.15
CA ALA A 51 -11.05 -3.15 15.52
C ALA A 51 -12.40 -3.89 15.60
N LEU A 52 -13.08 -4.08 14.46
CA LEU A 52 -14.36 -4.78 14.40
C LEU A 52 -14.18 -6.29 14.53
N ASP A 53 -15.27 -7.01 14.83
CA ASP A 53 -15.27 -8.47 14.84
C ASP A 53 -14.64 -9.02 13.55
N PRO A 54 -13.53 -9.79 13.64
CA PRO A 54 -12.81 -10.32 12.48
C PRO A 54 -13.66 -11.17 11.52
N LYS A 55 -14.80 -11.70 11.97
CA LYS A 55 -15.72 -12.49 11.13
C LYS A 55 -16.83 -11.66 10.48
N SER A 56 -16.91 -10.37 10.80
CA SER A 56 -17.97 -9.47 10.33
C SER A 56 -17.73 -8.98 8.89
N ALA A 57 -18.82 -8.69 8.17
CA ALA A 57 -18.73 -8.11 6.83
C ALA A 57 -17.99 -6.75 6.82
N PRO A 58 -18.22 -5.83 7.78
CA PRO A 58 -17.43 -4.59 7.87
C PRO A 58 -15.92 -4.82 8.03
N PHE A 59 -15.49 -5.84 8.79
CA PHE A 59 -14.06 -6.15 8.92
C PHE A 59 -13.42 -6.54 7.59
N ARG A 60 -14.15 -7.19 6.67
CA ARG A 60 -13.64 -7.52 5.32
C ARG A 60 -13.37 -6.28 4.45
N THR A 61 -13.83 -5.11 4.88
CA THR A 61 -13.56 -3.81 4.25
C THR A 61 -12.54 -2.97 5.04
N SER A 62 -11.86 -3.58 6.01
CA SER A 62 -10.84 -2.93 6.82
C SER A 62 -9.49 -2.84 6.12
N TRP A 63 -8.63 -1.95 6.62
CA TRP A 63 -7.27 -1.77 6.12
C TRP A 63 -6.43 -3.04 6.28
N VAL A 64 -6.51 -3.69 7.44
CA VAL A 64 -5.76 -4.92 7.71
C VAL A 64 -6.21 -6.07 6.82
N TYR A 65 -7.52 -6.21 6.57
CA TYR A 65 -8.03 -7.28 5.69
C TYR A 65 -7.48 -7.15 4.27
N TRP A 66 -7.52 -5.94 3.69
CA TRP A 66 -7.02 -5.69 2.35
C TRP A 66 -5.50 -5.79 2.24
N ALA A 67 -4.77 -5.38 3.28
CA ALA A 67 -3.33 -5.61 3.35
C ALA A 67 -3.00 -7.11 3.40
N SER A 68 -3.77 -7.91 4.16
CA SER A 68 -3.58 -9.35 4.30
C SER A 68 -3.87 -10.16 3.03
N ILE A 69 -4.70 -9.65 2.10
CA ILE A 69 -4.85 -10.22 0.74
C ILE A 69 -3.49 -10.31 0.04
N HIS A 70 -2.64 -9.29 0.21
CA HIS A 70 -1.28 -9.32 -0.29
C HIS A 70 -0.37 -10.22 0.56
N GLY A 71 -0.40 -10.09 1.88
CA GLY A 71 0.32 -10.98 2.79
C GLY A 71 0.19 -10.55 4.24
N TYR A 72 0.33 -11.50 5.16
CA TYR A 72 0.16 -11.28 6.61
C TYR A 72 1.25 -12.02 7.40
N PHE A 73 1.31 -11.77 8.72
CA PHE A 73 2.09 -12.57 9.66
C PHE A 73 1.15 -13.43 10.47
N GLY A 74 1.49 -14.68 10.69
CA GLY A 74 0.64 -15.64 11.37
C GLY A 74 1.21 -17.04 11.29
N LYS A 75 0.64 -17.98 12.04
CA LYS A 75 1.11 -19.37 12.05
C LYS A 75 0.89 -20.03 10.69
N THR A 76 -0.15 -19.60 9.97
CA THR A 76 -0.53 -20.13 8.66
C THR A 76 -0.02 -19.31 7.48
N ALA A 77 0.68 -18.19 7.75
CA ALA A 77 1.22 -17.32 6.71
C ALA A 77 2.46 -17.89 6.04
N LYS A 78 2.68 -17.60 4.75
CA LYS A 78 3.97 -17.82 4.06
C LYS A 78 5.11 -17.07 4.75
N SER A 79 4.82 -15.91 5.33
CA SER A 79 5.78 -15.10 6.10
C SER A 79 6.04 -15.65 7.51
N ARG A 80 5.25 -16.61 8.00
CA ARG A 80 5.25 -17.10 9.40
C ARG A 80 4.91 -16.00 10.40
N THR A 81 5.15 -16.23 11.69
CA THR A 81 4.93 -15.18 12.71
C THR A 81 5.97 -14.06 12.61
N VAL A 82 5.66 -12.88 13.15
CA VAL A 82 6.58 -11.74 13.23
C VAL A 82 7.93 -12.15 13.82
N ALA A 83 7.92 -12.90 14.93
CA ALA A 83 9.13 -13.33 15.62
C ALA A 83 9.99 -14.26 14.74
N GLU A 84 9.37 -15.27 14.13
CA GLU A 84 10.06 -16.21 13.25
C GLU A 84 10.61 -15.52 11.99
N TRP A 85 9.83 -14.61 11.40
CA TRP A 85 10.26 -13.85 10.25
C TRP A 85 11.43 -12.93 10.59
N ARG A 86 11.37 -12.23 11.74
CA ARG A 86 12.47 -11.38 12.21
C ARG A 86 13.74 -12.20 12.43
N ALA A 87 13.64 -13.35 13.07
CA ALA A 87 14.77 -14.27 13.26
C ALA A 87 15.36 -14.72 11.92
N ALA A 88 14.52 -15.17 10.98
CA ALA A 88 14.96 -15.63 9.66
C ALA A 88 15.60 -14.53 8.79
N ASN A 89 15.36 -13.25 9.10
CA ASN A 89 15.88 -12.11 8.35
C ASN A 89 16.95 -11.32 9.11
N ASN A 90 17.44 -11.81 10.26
CA ASN A 90 18.43 -11.12 11.12
C ASN A 90 17.94 -9.74 11.60
N LEU A 91 16.66 -9.65 11.99
CA LEU A 91 16.00 -8.42 12.46
C LEU A 91 15.59 -8.51 13.95
N THR A 92 16.32 -9.30 14.73
CA THR A 92 16.07 -9.51 16.18
C THR A 92 16.78 -8.50 17.06
N ASP A 93 17.68 -7.68 16.50
CA ASP A 93 18.29 -6.56 17.23
C ASP A 93 17.20 -5.54 17.65
N PRO A 94 17.18 -5.07 18.90
CA PRO A 94 16.23 -4.06 19.38
C PRO A 94 16.20 -2.76 18.55
N ALA A 95 17.29 -2.44 17.85
CA ALA A 95 17.33 -1.32 16.91
C ALA A 95 16.27 -1.41 15.80
N TYR A 96 15.72 -2.61 15.53
CA TYR A 96 14.65 -2.80 14.56
C TYR A 96 13.24 -2.74 15.16
N ASP A 97 13.06 -2.71 16.48
CA ASP A 97 11.74 -2.72 17.12
C ASP A 97 10.81 -1.59 16.63
N PRO A 98 11.27 -0.35 16.39
CA PRO A 98 10.42 0.71 15.85
C PRO A 98 9.72 0.37 14.52
N TYR A 99 10.27 -0.54 13.72
CA TYR A 99 9.65 -0.97 12.44
C TYR A 99 8.54 -1.99 12.59
N PHE A 100 8.38 -2.58 13.78
CA PHE A 100 7.40 -3.63 14.06
C PHE A 100 6.38 -3.22 15.12
N VAL A 101 6.43 -2.00 15.64
CA VAL A 101 5.43 -1.48 16.58
C VAL A 101 4.02 -1.62 15.98
N GLY A 102 3.11 -2.27 16.70
CA GLY A 102 1.72 -2.50 16.24
C GLY A 102 1.59 -3.47 15.06
N VAL A 103 2.64 -4.21 14.71
CA VAL A 103 2.55 -5.33 13.76
C VAL A 103 2.19 -6.60 14.53
N GLU A 104 1.01 -7.15 14.25
CA GLU A 104 0.47 -8.29 14.96
C GLU A 104 0.41 -9.55 14.08
N ASN A 105 0.47 -10.72 14.72
CA ASN A 105 0.17 -11.98 14.05
C ASN A 105 -1.35 -12.09 13.89
N THR A 106 -1.83 -12.07 12.65
CA THR A 106 -3.26 -12.10 12.31
C THR A 106 -3.53 -13.28 11.38
N ASP A 107 -3.85 -14.45 11.94
CA ASP A 107 -4.28 -15.59 11.10
C ASP A 107 -5.68 -15.34 10.50
N PRO A 108 -6.02 -15.95 9.34
CA PRO A 108 -7.28 -15.70 8.66
C PRO A 108 -8.50 -16.05 9.55
N PRO A 109 -9.44 -15.11 9.77
CA PRO A 109 -10.52 -15.30 10.75
C PRO A 109 -11.67 -16.20 10.29
N ASP A 110 -11.81 -16.43 8.98
CA ASP A 110 -12.85 -17.24 8.36
C ASP A 110 -12.35 -17.95 7.09
N ASP A 111 -13.19 -18.81 6.51
CA ASP A 111 -12.82 -19.60 5.32
C ASP A 111 -12.63 -18.75 4.05
N VAL A 112 -13.31 -17.60 3.99
CA VAL A 112 -13.11 -16.64 2.91
C VAL A 112 -11.70 -16.06 3.00
N ALA A 113 -11.30 -15.57 4.17
CA ALA A 113 -9.96 -15.04 4.41
C ALA A 113 -8.88 -16.11 4.17
N LYS A 114 -9.08 -17.36 4.58
CA LYS A 114 -8.14 -18.47 4.27
C LYS A 114 -7.92 -18.64 2.77
N THR A 115 -8.95 -18.38 1.96
CA THR A 115 -8.89 -18.53 0.50
C THR A 115 -8.20 -17.33 -0.16
N VAL A 116 -8.45 -16.11 0.32
CA VAL A 116 -8.05 -14.88 -0.38
C VAL A 116 -6.81 -14.19 0.20
N TRP A 117 -6.41 -14.51 1.44
CA TRP A 117 -5.21 -13.94 2.05
C TRP A 117 -3.93 -14.59 1.55
N ASP A 118 -2.86 -13.80 1.54
CA ASP A 118 -1.50 -14.21 1.15
C ASP A 118 -1.41 -14.80 -0.28
N GLN A 119 -2.25 -14.30 -1.19
CA GLN A 119 -2.33 -14.79 -2.57
C GLN A 119 -1.47 -13.98 -3.57
N CYS A 120 -0.65 -13.03 -3.08
CA CYS A 120 0.17 -12.19 -3.95
C CYS A 120 1.05 -13.01 -4.90
N GLN A 121 1.12 -12.55 -6.15
CA GLN A 121 1.91 -13.18 -7.20
C GLN A 121 3.21 -12.41 -7.37
N HIS A 122 4.34 -13.03 -7.05
CA HIS A 122 5.70 -12.48 -7.21
C HIS A 122 6.59 -13.46 -7.95
N GLY A 123 7.38 -12.95 -8.91
CA GLY A 123 8.26 -13.79 -9.72
C GLY A 123 7.53 -14.75 -10.68
N THR A 124 6.25 -14.47 -10.96
CA THR A 124 5.40 -15.23 -11.88
C THR A 124 4.85 -14.32 -12.97
N ASP A 125 4.37 -14.90 -14.09
CA ASP A 125 3.75 -14.15 -15.18
C ASP A 125 2.45 -13.44 -14.76
N TYR A 126 1.86 -13.87 -13.64
CA TYR A 126 0.64 -13.28 -13.08
C TYR A 126 0.90 -12.06 -12.20
N PHE A 127 2.15 -11.63 -12.01
CA PHE A 127 2.48 -10.46 -11.19
C PHE A 127 1.61 -9.24 -11.56
N PHE A 128 1.60 -8.83 -12.83
CA PHE A 128 0.85 -7.64 -13.25
C PHE A 128 -0.66 -7.83 -13.19
N ALA A 129 -1.16 -9.00 -13.60
CA ALA A 129 -2.59 -9.29 -13.63
C ALA A 129 -3.19 -9.30 -12.22
N TRP A 130 -2.52 -9.99 -11.27
CA TRP A 130 -2.96 -10.08 -9.89
C TRP A 130 -2.97 -8.70 -9.22
N HIS A 131 -1.88 -7.91 -9.36
CA HIS A 131 -1.82 -6.58 -8.75
C HIS A 131 -2.81 -5.59 -9.36
N ARG A 132 -3.08 -5.68 -10.67
CA ARG A 132 -4.11 -4.85 -11.33
C ARG A 132 -5.50 -5.12 -10.74
N LEU A 133 -5.87 -6.39 -10.57
CA LEU A 133 -7.15 -6.76 -9.96
C LEU A 133 -7.21 -6.36 -8.49
N ALA A 134 -6.13 -6.58 -7.73
CA ALA A 134 -6.05 -6.16 -6.33
C ALA A 134 -6.30 -4.65 -6.17
N LEU A 135 -5.64 -3.81 -6.99
CA LEU A 135 -5.84 -2.36 -6.98
C LEU A 135 -7.24 -1.93 -7.47
N PHE A 136 -7.87 -2.69 -8.36
CA PHE A 136 -9.21 -2.40 -8.87
C PHE A 136 -10.30 -2.61 -7.80
N TYR A 137 -10.22 -3.71 -7.04
CA TYR A 137 -11.17 -3.95 -5.96
C TYR A 137 -10.84 -3.13 -4.71
N PHE A 138 -9.56 -2.90 -4.40
CA PHE A 138 -9.18 -2.03 -3.30
C PHE A 138 -9.69 -0.60 -3.50
N GLU A 139 -9.63 -0.07 -4.72
CA GLU A 139 -10.18 1.24 -5.05
C GLU A 139 -11.70 1.32 -4.79
N ARG A 140 -12.47 0.25 -5.03
CA ARG A 140 -13.91 0.22 -4.70
C ARG A 140 -14.17 0.27 -3.21
N VAL A 141 -13.37 -0.45 -2.42
CA VAL A 141 -13.49 -0.43 -0.97
C VAL A 141 -13.08 0.93 -0.40
N LEU A 142 -12.08 1.58 -1.00
CA LEU A 142 -11.74 2.97 -0.70
C LEU A 142 -12.89 3.94 -1.01
N GLN A 143 -13.53 3.81 -2.18
CA GLN A 143 -14.68 4.64 -2.55
C GLN A 143 -15.84 4.49 -1.56
N ASP A 144 -16.18 3.25 -1.19
CA ASP A 144 -17.17 2.95 -0.16
C ASP A 144 -16.80 3.59 1.19
N ALA A 145 -15.56 3.39 1.64
CA ALA A 145 -15.07 3.92 2.91
C ALA A 145 -15.03 5.46 2.93
N ALA A 146 -14.86 6.10 1.78
CA ALA A 146 -14.90 7.55 1.62
C ALA A 146 -16.32 8.11 1.56
N GLY A 147 -17.31 7.30 1.18
CA GLY A 147 -18.61 7.80 0.71
C GLY A 147 -18.53 8.58 -0.60
N ASP A 148 -17.46 8.37 -1.39
CA ASP A 148 -17.12 9.13 -2.58
C ASP A 148 -16.88 8.19 -3.76
N THR A 149 -17.87 8.06 -4.64
CA THR A 149 -17.79 7.21 -5.84
C THR A 149 -16.91 7.81 -6.94
N SER A 150 -16.53 9.09 -6.83
CA SER A 150 -15.63 9.78 -7.75
C SER A 150 -14.16 9.57 -7.38
N LEU A 151 -13.86 9.20 -6.12
CA LEU A 151 -12.50 8.92 -5.66
C LEU A 151 -11.82 7.87 -6.54
N ARG A 152 -10.61 8.17 -6.99
CA ARG A 152 -9.72 7.23 -7.69
C ARG A 152 -8.43 7.12 -6.91
N LEU A 153 -7.85 5.92 -6.86
CA LEU A 153 -6.59 5.67 -6.18
C LEU A 153 -5.48 6.43 -6.91
N PRO A 154 -4.82 7.42 -6.28
CA PRO A 154 -3.71 8.12 -6.92
C PRO A 154 -2.50 7.20 -7.04
N TYR A 155 -1.63 7.48 -8.00
CA TYR A 155 -0.35 6.78 -8.14
C TYR A 155 0.82 7.70 -7.81
N TRP A 156 1.90 7.11 -7.31
CA TRP A 156 3.14 7.83 -7.10
C TRP A 156 3.94 7.85 -8.41
N ASP A 157 4.06 9.01 -9.03
CA ASP A 157 4.79 9.16 -10.29
C ASP A 157 6.31 9.22 -10.08
N TYR A 158 6.92 8.09 -9.72
CA TYR A 158 8.36 7.99 -9.54
C TYR A 158 9.15 7.87 -10.85
N ASN A 159 8.50 8.02 -12.02
CA ASN A 159 9.22 8.17 -13.29
C ASN A 159 9.82 9.56 -13.43
N ASP A 160 9.21 10.57 -12.80
CA ASP A 160 9.76 11.91 -12.70
C ASP A 160 10.83 11.97 -11.58
N PRO A 161 12.10 12.32 -11.90
CA PRO A 161 13.15 12.50 -10.89
C PRO A 161 12.83 13.50 -9.78
N SER A 162 11.95 14.47 -10.03
CA SER A 162 11.48 15.44 -9.04
C SER A 162 10.61 14.79 -7.95
N ASN A 163 9.95 13.68 -8.30
CA ASN A 163 8.96 12.99 -7.50
C ASN A 163 9.52 11.76 -6.77
N LEU A 164 10.84 11.56 -6.74
CA LEU A 164 11.43 10.39 -6.07
C LEU A 164 11.34 10.44 -4.53
N GLY A 165 11.06 11.60 -3.95
CA GLY A 165 10.80 11.75 -2.52
C GLY A 165 9.37 11.35 -2.16
N MET A 166 9.17 10.83 -0.95
CA MET A 166 7.83 10.54 -0.47
C MET A 166 7.03 11.84 -0.27
N PRO A 167 5.79 11.93 -0.76
CA PRO A 167 4.99 13.13 -0.60
C PRO A 167 4.74 13.46 0.88
N GLU A 168 4.66 14.75 1.18
CA GLU A 168 4.55 15.26 2.55
C GLU A 168 3.31 14.74 3.30
N GLU A 169 2.20 14.55 2.60
CA GLU A 169 0.97 14.01 3.17
C GLU A 169 1.12 12.60 3.74
N PHE A 170 2.16 11.86 3.36
CA PHE A 170 2.44 10.54 3.91
C PHE A 170 3.50 10.57 5.04
N ARG A 171 4.14 11.73 5.24
CA ARG A 171 5.26 11.94 6.16
C ARG A 171 4.85 12.69 7.43
N SER A 172 3.90 13.62 7.35
CA SER A 172 3.47 14.41 8.49
C SER A 172 2.54 13.61 9.41
N PRO A 173 2.79 13.54 10.73
CA PRO A 173 1.97 12.78 11.68
C PRO A 173 0.57 13.39 11.87
N THR A 174 0.43 14.69 11.63
CA THR A 174 -0.82 15.43 11.74
C THR A 174 -1.08 16.27 10.49
N TYR A 175 -2.30 16.77 10.33
CA TYR A 175 -2.68 17.76 9.31
C TYR A 175 -3.76 18.71 9.85
N THR A 176 -3.93 19.86 9.20
CA THR A 176 -5.01 20.80 9.49
C THR A 176 -6.25 20.43 8.67
N ASN A 177 -7.37 20.14 9.35
CA ASN A 177 -8.63 19.79 8.68
C ASN A 177 -9.40 21.04 8.21
N ALA A 178 -10.58 20.85 7.58
CA ALA A 178 -11.41 21.94 7.09
C ALA A 178 -11.99 22.85 8.20
N ASN A 179 -11.98 22.39 9.46
CA ASN A 179 -12.39 23.16 10.64
C ASN A 179 -11.20 23.90 11.28
N GLU A 180 -10.04 23.93 10.61
CA GLU A 180 -8.78 24.51 11.12
C GLU A 180 -8.19 23.80 12.34
N GLU A 181 -8.60 22.56 12.60
CA GLU A 181 -8.10 21.76 13.72
C GLU A 181 -6.90 20.92 13.30
N THR A 182 -5.91 20.81 14.20
CA THR A 182 -4.80 19.85 14.02
C THR A 182 -5.26 18.47 14.47
N VAL A 183 -5.30 17.52 13.53
CA VAL A 183 -5.75 16.15 13.78
C VAL A 183 -4.73 15.13 13.28
N ASP A 184 -4.80 13.89 13.78
CA ASP A 184 -3.95 12.79 13.34
C ASP A 184 -4.12 12.50 11.85
N ASN A 185 -3.01 12.27 11.16
CA ASN A 185 -3.01 11.99 9.73
C ASN A 185 -3.13 10.48 9.46
N PRO A 186 -4.25 10.00 8.90
CA PRO A 186 -4.43 8.56 8.65
C PRO A 186 -3.48 8.01 7.57
N LEU A 187 -2.83 8.86 6.77
CA LEU A 187 -1.85 8.45 5.75
C LEU A 187 -0.42 8.28 6.32
N PHE A 188 -0.20 8.77 7.54
CA PHE A 188 1.06 8.62 8.23
C PHE A 188 1.25 7.18 8.74
N ASP A 189 2.52 6.77 8.80
CA ASP A 189 2.94 5.51 9.40
C ASP A 189 4.31 5.72 10.06
N SER A 190 4.38 5.53 11.37
CA SER A 190 5.60 5.72 12.16
C SER A 190 6.67 4.66 11.88
N ARG A 191 6.32 3.55 11.23
CA ARG A 191 7.24 2.45 10.88
C ARG A 191 7.99 2.69 9.58
N ARG A 192 7.84 3.87 8.97
CA ARG A 192 8.64 4.25 7.79
C ARG A 192 10.13 4.28 8.17
N LEU A 193 10.97 3.84 7.23
CA LEU A 193 12.42 3.78 7.42
C LEU A 193 13.02 5.18 7.60
N PRO A 194 13.89 5.43 8.60
CA PRO A 194 14.56 6.70 8.85
C PRO A 194 15.07 7.35 7.58
N GLY A 195 14.60 8.55 7.28
CA GLY A 195 14.85 9.35 6.09
C GLY A 195 13.69 9.33 5.08
N TRP A 196 12.77 8.35 5.13
CA TRP A 196 11.54 8.39 4.34
C TRP A 196 10.52 9.33 4.95
N GLU A 197 10.35 9.28 6.26
CA GLU A 197 9.55 10.20 7.06
C GLU A 197 10.12 11.63 7.03
N ALA A 198 11.46 11.77 7.04
CA ALA A 198 12.10 13.08 6.93
C ALA A 198 12.10 13.67 5.51
N GLY A 199 11.67 12.91 4.48
CA GLY A 199 11.70 13.34 3.08
C GLY A 199 13.11 13.45 2.49
N THR A 200 14.14 13.02 3.23
CA THR A 200 15.55 13.09 2.82
C THR A 200 15.97 11.90 1.96
N ARG A 201 15.20 10.80 1.99
CA ARG A 201 15.39 9.65 1.09
C ARG A 201 14.57 9.78 -0.19
N LYS A 202 15.19 9.32 -1.27
CA LYS A 202 14.60 9.21 -2.59
C LYS A 202 14.55 7.76 -3.05
N LEU A 203 13.57 7.45 -3.88
CA LEU A 203 13.56 6.22 -4.65
C LEU A 203 14.85 6.19 -5.46
N ASN A 204 15.54 5.06 -5.37
CA ASN A 204 16.69 4.75 -6.20
C ASN A 204 16.53 3.31 -6.67
N GLY A 205 17.24 2.90 -7.71
CA GLY A 205 17.13 1.53 -8.26
C GLY A 205 17.46 0.39 -7.27
N ARG A 206 17.79 0.69 -6.01
CA ARG A 206 18.00 -0.25 -4.90
C ARG A 206 16.92 -0.15 -3.82
N THR A 207 16.13 0.93 -3.80
CA THR A 207 15.04 1.11 -2.85
C THR A 207 13.88 0.18 -3.22
N ARG A 208 13.56 -0.74 -2.33
CA ARG A 208 12.32 -1.52 -2.40
C ARG A 208 11.29 -0.91 -1.44
N ILE A 209 10.29 -0.24 -1.99
CA ILE A 209 9.14 0.25 -1.22
C ILE A 209 8.01 -0.74 -1.43
N SER A 210 7.61 -1.43 -0.38
CA SER A 210 6.31 -2.09 -0.36
C SER A 210 5.25 -1.04 -0.05
N ILE A 211 4.28 -0.90 -0.95
CA ILE A 211 3.08 -0.07 -0.78
C ILE A 211 2.11 -0.66 0.26
N TRP A 212 2.30 -1.93 0.62
CA TRP A 212 1.55 -2.69 1.62
C TRP A 212 2.46 -3.08 2.79
N ARG A 213 2.98 -2.09 3.54
CA ARG A 213 3.78 -2.36 4.75
C ARG A 213 2.86 -2.59 5.95
N SER A 214 2.26 -3.77 6.01
CA SER A 214 2.15 -4.49 7.29
C SER A 214 3.24 -5.55 7.43
N THR A 215 3.84 -6.10 6.34
CA THR A 215 4.56 -7.39 6.50
C THR A 215 5.77 -7.73 5.62
N THR A 216 6.43 -6.86 4.82
CA THR A 216 7.60 -7.37 4.04
C THR A 216 8.75 -6.41 3.68
N ARG A 217 9.94 -6.87 4.09
CA ARG A 217 11.36 -6.65 3.71
C ARG A 217 11.86 -5.23 3.39
N ILE A 218 12.92 -4.87 4.12
CA ILE A 218 13.98 -3.93 3.75
C ILE A 218 15.21 -4.81 3.56
N CYS A 219 15.65 -4.98 2.31
CA CYS A 219 16.90 -5.67 2.04
C CYS A 219 17.96 -4.59 1.80
N SER A 220 18.60 -4.10 2.86
CA SER A 220 19.96 -3.60 2.75
C SER A 220 20.89 -4.78 2.93
N THR A 221 21.15 -5.55 1.88
CA THR A 221 22.40 -6.31 1.84
C THR A 221 23.54 -5.29 1.82
N PRO A 222 24.42 -5.23 2.84
CA PRO A 222 25.71 -4.62 2.63
C PRO A 222 26.39 -5.48 1.58
N ARG A 223 26.69 -4.92 0.41
CA ARG A 223 27.75 -5.51 -0.42
C ARG A 223 28.97 -5.46 0.48
N ARG A 224 29.46 -6.62 0.95
CA ARG A 224 30.78 -6.74 1.55
C ARG A 224 31.72 -5.96 0.65
N THR A 225 32.22 -4.82 1.13
CA THR A 225 33.43 -4.23 0.59
C THR A 225 34.49 -5.28 0.83
N ALA A 226 34.80 -6.04 -0.21
CA ALA A 226 36.02 -6.82 -0.23
C ALA A 226 37.15 -5.80 -0.14
N THR A 227 37.67 -5.59 1.07
CA THR A 227 39.00 -5.04 1.25
C THR A 227 39.93 -5.89 0.40
N ARG A 228 40.57 -5.23 -0.56
CA ARG A 228 41.52 -5.82 -1.49
C ARG A 228 42.76 -6.20 -0.68
N SER A 229 42.74 -7.37 -0.06
CA SER A 229 43.93 -8.03 0.45
C SER A 229 44.48 -8.92 -0.66
N THR A 230 45.76 -8.69 -0.95
CA THR A 230 46.59 -9.35 -1.95
C THR A 230 46.80 -10.84 -1.66
N ALA A 231 46.78 -11.65 -2.73
CA ALA A 231 47.24 -13.05 -2.84
C ALA A 231 46.46 -14.09 -2.01
N THR A 232 45.92 -15.17 -2.56
CA THR A 232 46.64 -16.24 -3.26
C THR A 232 45.65 -17.11 -4.07
N ARG A 233 46.12 -17.69 -5.17
CA ARG A 233 45.39 -18.53 -6.14
C ARG A 233 44.63 -19.69 -5.47
N GLY A 234 43.38 -19.91 -5.88
CA GLY A 234 42.60 -21.12 -5.58
C GLY A 234 41.46 -21.27 -6.60
N ARG A 235 41.34 -22.45 -7.19
CA ARG A 235 40.67 -22.78 -8.46
C ARG A 235 39.18 -22.40 -8.57
N SER A 236 38.85 -22.03 -9.79
CA SER A 236 37.53 -21.87 -10.40
C SER A 236 36.73 -23.18 -10.48
N SER A 237 35.46 -23.12 -10.10
CA SER A 237 34.41 -24.01 -10.63
C SER A 237 33.19 -23.15 -10.97
N CYS A 238 33.17 -22.69 -12.21
CA CYS A 238 32.04 -22.04 -12.84
C CYS A 238 31.37 -23.11 -13.72
N ARG A 239 30.13 -23.48 -13.44
CA ARG A 239 29.26 -24.10 -14.45
C ARG A 239 27.90 -23.43 -14.40
N ARG A 240 27.59 -22.75 -15.50
CA ARG A 240 26.28 -22.26 -15.90
C ARG A 240 26.05 -22.79 -17.32
N THR A 241 24.77 -22.94 -17.72
CA THR A 241 24.23 -23.28 -19.06
C THR A 241 24.31 -24.79 -19.41
N ALA A 242 23.32 -25.44 -20.04
CA ALA A 242 22.33 -24.97 -21.02
C ALA A 242 21.05 -25.88 -21.02
N MET A 243 19.87 -25.31 -21.30
CA MET A 243 19.04 -25.50 -22.52
C MET A 243 18.44 -26.90 -22.78
N HIS A 244 17.12 -26.83 -23.01
CA HIS A 244 16.18 -27.74 -23.69
C HIS A 244 16.70 -28.99 -24.41
N THR A 245 15.95 -30.09 -24.25
CA THR A 245 15.45 -30.93 -25.35
C THR A 245 14.21 -31.71 -24.90
N VAL A 246 13.20 -31.76 -25.79
CA VAL A 246 11.99 -32.59 -25.73
C VAL A 246 12.28 -33.89 -26.49
N PRO A 247 11.67 -35.03 -26.15
CA PRO A 247 11.49 -36.11 -27.12
C PRO A 247 10.00 -36.42 -27.40
N SER A 248 9.81 -36.87 -28.64
CA SER A 248 8.58 -37.19 -29.37
C SER A 248 7.67 -38.23 -28.73
#